data_AF-A0A1M5M174-F1
#
_entry.id   AF-A0A1M5M174-F1
#
_cell.length_a   1.000
_cell.length_b   1.000
_cell.length_c   1.000
_cell.angle_alpha   90.00
_cell.angle_beta   90.00
_cell.angle_gamma   90.00
#
_symmetry.space_group_name_H-M   'P 1'
#
loop_
_entity.id
_entity.type
_entity.pdbx_description
1 polymer ?
#
loop_
_entity_poly.entity_id
_entity_poly.type
_entity_poly.pdbx_seq_one_letter_code
_entity_poly.pdbx_strand_id
1 'polypeptide(L)'
;MIAFTNTETTNKDYDIIIENEINSESYCLALLQKFSTMPLSHYSNFINHQISLVTNQCGWLINLEEFIHYNEATFKSKTAVLKYNKIFHLIEQKQIEKQSPSIQGIPFCQSKKLINSECDDRYFSFYETKIKVERIENFTEKIIHLTDEIFLYKQAEKYSINIFLKPYDEQCQQLIEHLQTIRKLQNDFEKEQNNNIPNQLPFKKMRINCNLNQFVDIYYQFSRELFVEGRSIIDGSVNDLVAIIVNSYVDKEGKEISPETVKTLLTPSRTDKRPKPHKRIDIDKML
;
A
#
# COMPACT_ATOMS: atom_id res chain seq x y z
N MET A 1 -2.38 -31.90 -23.32
CA MET A 1 -3.59 -32.33 -24.04
C MET A 1 -3.93 -33.71 -23.52
N ILE A 2 -5.13 -33.92 -22.97
CA ILE A 2 -5.58 -35.24 -22.51
C ILE A 2 -6.99 -35.44 -23.05
N ALA A 3 -7.16 -36.44 -23.91
CA ALA A 3 -8.44 -36.85 -24.46
C ALA A 3 -8.49 -38.37 -24.48
N PHE A 4 -9.70 -38.92 -24.42
CA PHE A 4 -9.93 -40.35 -24.32
C PHE A 4 -10.72 -40.83 -25.55
N THR A 5 -10.44 -42.05 -25.96
CA THR A 5 -11.31 -42.77 -26.91
C THR A 5 -12.50 -43.35 -26.14
N ASN A 6 -13.61 -43.67 -26.82
CA ASN A 6 -14.86 -44.14 -26.20
C ASN A 6 -14.68 -45.37 -25.26
N THR A 7 -13.58 -46.10 -25.40
CA THR A 7 -13.24 -47.29 -24.62
C THR A 7 -12.45 -47.00 -23.33
N GLU A 8 -11.91 -45.80 -23.15
CA GLU A 8 -11.00 -45.44 -22.04
C GLU A 8 -11.59 -44.43 -21.04
N THR A 9 -12.85 -44.02 -21.22
CA THR A 9 -13.48 -42.98 -20.39
C THR A 9 -13.79 -43.48 -18.98
N THR A 10 -13.40 -42.71 -17.97
CA THR A 10 -13.74 -42.99 -16.56
C THR A 10 -14.82 -42.03 -16.03
N ASN A 11 -14.98 -40.86 -16.65
CA ASN A 11 -16.01 -39.89 -16.32
C ASN A 11 -16.58 -39.21 -17.58
N LYS A 12 -17.61 -39.82 -18.19
CA LYS A 12 -18.22 -39.36 -19.45
C LYS A 12 -18.72 -37.92 -19.42
N ASP A 13 -19.10 -37.42 -18.24
CA ASP A 13 -19.64 -36.08 -18.07
C ASP A 13 -18.56 -35.00 -18.27
N TYR A 14 -17.32 -35.26 -17.86
CA TYR A 14 -16.22 -34.27 -17.91
C TYR A 14 -15.02 -34.66 -18.77
N ASP A 15 -14.96 -35.89 -19.29
CA ASP A 15 -13.92 -36.32 -20.22
C ASP A 15 -14.12 -35.69 -21.61
N ILE A 16 -13.00 -35.38 -22.27
CA ILE A 16 -12.96 -34.95 -23.67
C ILE A 16 -12.83 -36.21 -24.52
N ILE A 17 -13.89 -36.57 -25.22
CA ILE A 17 -13.99 -37.80 -26.00
C ILE A 17 -13.72 -37.47 -27.46
N ILE A 18 -12.79 -38.19 -28.09
CA ILE A 18 -12.48 -38.06 -29.52
C ILE A 18 -12.62 -39.44 -30.15
N GLU A 19 -13.47 -39.55 -31.19
CA GLU A 19 -13.77 -40.82 -31.87
C GLU A 19 -12.70 -41.23 -32.90
N ASN A 20 -11.91 -40.27 -33.37
CA ASN A 20 -10.87 -40.43 -34.39
C ASN A 20 -9.44 -40.26 -33.79
N GLU A 21 -8.42 -40.16 -34.64
CA GLU A 21 -7.04 -39.88 -34.20
C GLU A 21 -6.97 -38.60 -33.36
N ILE A 22 -6.34 -38.71 -32.19
CA ILE A 22 -6.16 -37.59 -31.26
C ILE A 22 -5.09 -36.66 -31.82
N ASN A 23 -5.52 -35.54 -32.37
CA ASN A 23 -4.65 -34.45 -32.82
C ASN A 23 -5.12 -33.10 -32.22
N SER A 24 -4.32 -32.05 -32.36
CA SER A 24 -4.62 -30.75 -31.75
C SER A 24 -5.93 -30.13 -32.25
N GLU A 25 -6.26 -30.35 -33.52
CA GLU A 25 -7.49 -29.81 -34.14
C GLU A 25 -8.75 -30.52 -33.62
N SER A 26 -8.75 -31.85 -33.62
CA SER A 26 -9.84 -32.67 -33.08
C SER A 26 -10.07 -32.43 -31.60
N TYR A 27 -8.98 -32.22 -30.83
CA TYR A 27 -9.07 -31.84 -29.42
C TYR A 27 -9.75 -30.48 -29.21
N CYS A 28 -9.32 -29.47 -29.96
CA CYS A 28 -9.90 -28.14 -29.93
C CYS A 28 -11.39 -28.16 -30.30
N LEU A 29 -11.77 -28.89 -31.34
CA LEU A 29 -13.18 -29.02 -31.75
C LEU A 29 -14.02 -29.72 -30.67
N ALA A 30 -13.51 -30.81 -30.08
CA ALA A 30 -14.19 -31.52 -29.00
C ALA A 30 -14.36 -30.63 -27.75
N LEU A 31 -13.36 -29.80 -27.44
CA LEU A 31 -13.40 -28.86 -26.32
C LEU A 31 -14.46 -27.76 -26.54
N LEU A 32 -14.53 -27.17 -27.74
CA LEU A 32 -15.58 -26.22 -28.11
C LEU A 32 -16.98 -26.83 -28.04
N GLN A 33 -17.13 -28.06 -28.54
CA GLN A 33 -18.40 -28.77 -28.48
C GLN A 33 -18.83 -29.02 -27.03
N LYS A 34 -17.89 -29.41 -26.16
CA LYS A 34 -18.17 -29.65 -24.72
C LYS A 34 -18.65 -28.38 -24.03
N PHE A 35 -17.99 -27.23 -24.25
CA PHE A 35 -18.48 -25.94 -23.70
C PHE A 35 -19.82 -25.51 -24.30
N SER A 36 -20.07 -25.83 -25.57
CA SER A 36 -21.31 -25.49 -26.25
C SER A 36 -22.50 -26.28 -25.72
N THR A 37 -22.34 -27.56 -25.39
CA THR A 37 -23.41 -28.44 -24.91
C THR A 37 -23.61 -28.39 -23.40
N MET A 38 -22.54 -28.21 -22.63
CA MET A 38 -22.59 -28.24 -21.17
C MET A 38 -23.26 -26.99 -20.56
N PRO A 39 -24.05 -27.14 -19.47
CA PRO A 39 -24.60 -26.02 -18.72
C PRO A 39 -23.53 -25.27 -17.91
N LEU A 40 -23.74 -23.96 -17.72
CA LEU A 40 -22.81 -23.04 -17.01
C LEU A 40 -22.44 -23.50 -15.60
N SER A 41 -23.35 -24.17 -14.89
CA SER A 41 -23.12 -24.68 -13.53
C SER A 41 -22.03 -25.74 -13.45
N HIS A 42 -21.76 -26.43 -14.56
CA HIS A 42 -20.82 -27.56 -14.61
C HIS A 42 -19.41 -27.13 -15.05
N TYR A 43 -19.23 -25.88 -15.48
CA TYR A 43 -17.96 -25.39 -16.01
C TYR A 43 -16.82 -25.46 -14.98
N SER A 44 -17.12 -25.12 -13.72
CA SER A 44 -16.13 -25.20 -12.63
C SER A 44 -15.65 -26.64 -12.42
N ASN A 45 -16.59 -27.58 -12.35
CA ASN A 45 -16.29 -29.00 -12.14
C ASN A 45 -15.50 -29.59 -13.31
N PHE A 46 -15.88 -29.23 -14.55
CA PHE A 46 -15.16 -29.62 -15.75
C PHE A 46 -13.71 -29.12 -15.75
N ILE A 47 -13.50 -27.83 -15.47
CA ILE A 47 -12.15 -27.24 -15.43
C ILE A 47 -11.31 -27.90 -14.33
N ASN A 48 -11.88 -28.13 -13.13
CA ASN A 48 -11.19 -28.82 -12.05
C ASN A 48 -10.78 -30.25 -12.42
N HIS A 49 -11.67 -30.98 -13.10
CA HIS A 49 -11.40 -32.33 -13.59
C HIS A 49 -10.31 -32.35 -14.65
N GLN A 50 -10.33 -31.43 -15.62
CA GLN A 50 -9.28 -31.35 -16.64
C GLN A 50 -7.93 -30.94 -16.04
N ILE A 51 -7.92 -30.03 -15.07
CA ILE A 51 -6.72 -29.64 -14.32
C ILE A 51 -6.15 -30.82 -13.52
N SER A 52 -6.98 -31.66 -12.90
CA SER A 52 -6.48 -32.80 -12.11
C SER A 52 -5.81 -33.88 -12.97
N LEU A 53 -6.20 -33.99 -14.24
CA LEU A 53 -5.64 -34.96 -15.17
C LEU A 53 -4.29 -34.52 -15.76
N VAL A 54 -4.07 -33.21 -15.95
CA VAL A 54 -2.88 -32.69 -16.65
C VAL A 54 -1.69 -32.47 -15.72
N THR A 55 -0.50 -32.90 -16.16
CA THR A 55 0.76 -32.68 -15.42
C THR A 55 1.12 -31.19 -15.33
N ASN A 56 0.98 -30.45 -16.43
CA ASN A 56 1.19 -29.00 -16.45
C ASN A 56 -0.15 -28.25 -16.41
N GLN A 57 -0.67 -28.10 -15.19
CA GLN A 57 -1.95 -27.45 -14.91
C GLN A 57 -2.00 -25.99 -15.35
N CYS A 58 -0.91 -25.23 -15.15
CA CYS A 58 -0.83 -23.83 -15.54
C CYS A 58 -0.78 -23.71 -17.07
N GLY A 59 0.08 -24.50 -17.73
CA GLY A 59 0.16 -24.51 -19.20
C GLY A 59 -1.17 -24.88 -19.86
N TRP A 60 -1.93 -25.80 -19.29
CA TRP A 60 -3.26 -26.12 -19.80
C TRP A 60 -4.26 -24.95 -19.65
N LEU A 61 -4.22 -24.23 -18.53
CA LEU A 61 -5.08 -23.04 -18.34
C LEU A 61 -4.75 -21.92 -19.31
N ILE A 62 -3.45 -21.66 -19.59
CA ILE A 62 -3.06 -20.68 -20.60
C ILE A 62 -3.49 -21.11 -21.99
N ASN A 63 -3.26 -22.38 -22.35
CA ASN A 63 -3.70 -22.88 -23.65
C ASN A 63 -5.22 -22.81 -23.82
N LEU A 64 -5.99 -23.05 -22.74
CA LEU A 64 -7.43 -22.85 -22.74
C LEU A 64 -7.79 -21.37 -22.92
N GLU A 65 -7.07 -20.47 -22.25
CA GLU A 65 -7.30 -19.03 -22.37
C GLU A 65 -7.04 -18.52 -23.81
N GLU A 66 -5.90 -18.88 -24.39
CA GLU A 66 -5.54 -18.56 -25.78
C GLU A 66 -6.56 -19.15 -26.75
N PHE A 67 -6.99 -20.39 -26.51
CA PHE A 67 -7.98 -21.07 -27.32
C PHE A 67 -9.34 -20.34 -27.33
N ILE A 68 -9.84 -19.95 -26.16
CA ILE A 68 -11.12 -19.24 -26.06
C ILE A 68 -11.01 -17.84 -26.68
N HIS A 69 -9.87 -17.16 -26.51
CA HIS A 69 -9.62 -15.86 -27.14
C HIS A 69 -9.57 -15.95 -28.67
N TYR A 70 -8.86 -16.95 -29.22
CA TYR A 70 -8.78 -17.18 -30.67
C TYR A 70 -10.15 -17.49 -31.29
N ASN A 71 -11.05 -18.10 -30.52
CA ASN A 71 -12.40 -18.48 -30.94
C ASN A 71 -13.47 -17.47 -30.51
N GLU A 72 -13.12 -16.25 -30.09
CA GLU A 72 -14.06 -15.23 -29.61
C GLU A 72 -15.22 -14.98 -30.60
N ALA A 73 -14.93 -15.01 -31.91
CA ALA A 73 -15.93 -14.82 -32.94
C ALA A 73 -17.04 -15.90 -32.95
N THR A 74 -16.76 -17.08 -32.43
CA THR A 74 -17.70 -18.20 -32.27
C THR A 74 -18.67 -17.97 -31.10
N PHE A 75 -18.36 -17.03 -30.20
CA PHE A 75 -19.16 -16.72 -28.99
C PHE A 75 -20.05 -15.46 -29.12
N LYS A 76 -20.36 -15.00 -30.35
CA LYS A 76 -21.08 -13.73 -30.62
C LYS A 76 -22.56 -13.68 -30.20
N SER A 77 -23.20 -14.79 -29.83
CA SER A 77 -24.59 -14.76 -29.35
C SER A 77 -24.66 -14.34 -27.87
N LYS A 78 -25.74 -13.66 -27.45
CA LYS A 78 -25.90 -13.18 -26.05
C LYS A 78 -25.72 -14.29 -25.00
N THR A 79 -26.14 -15.53 -25.32
CA THR A 79 -25.95 -16.71 -24.47
C THR A 79 -24.50 -17.21 -24.47
N ALA A 80 -23.79 -17.09 -25.59
CA ALA A 80 -22.40 -17.49 -25.71
C ALA A 80 -21.43 -16.49 -25.05
N VAL A 81 -21.78 -15.20 -25.00
CA VAL A 81 -21.05 -14.18 -24.21
C VAL A 81 -21.08 -14.50 -22.71
N LEU A 82 -22.21 -14.97 -22.17
CA LEU A 82 -22.29 -15.41 -20.76
C LEU A 82 -21.40 -16.62 -20.48
N LYS A 83 -21.32 -17.56 -21.42
CA LYS A 83 -20.43 -18.73 -21.35
C LYS A 83 -18.96 -18.30 -21.38
N TYR A 84 -18.61 -17.42 -22.31
CA TYR A 84 -17.28 -16.83 -22.45
C TYR A 84 -16.83 -16.15 -21.15
N ASN A 85 -17.63 -15.23 -20.61
CA ASN A 85 -17.32 -14.51 -19.38
C ASN A 85 -17.17 -15.45 -18.17
N LYS A 86 -18.01 -16.50 -18.08
CA LYS A 86 -17.91 -17.47 -17.00
C LYS A 86 -16.63 -18.30 -17.06
N ILE A 87 -16.19 -18.71 -18.26
CA ILE A 87 -14.94 -19.46 -18.44
C ILE A 87 -13.75 -18.59 -18.02
N PHE A 88 -13.68 -17.34 -18.49
CA PHE A 88 -12.60 -16.42 -18.10
C PHE A 88 -12.56 -16.16 -16.59
N HIS A 89 -13.72 -15.92 -15.97
CA HIS A 89 -13.79 -15.74 -14.54
C HIS A 89 -13.30 -16.97 -13.75
N LEU A 90 -13.64 -18.18 -14.22
CA LEU A 90 -13.16 -19.42 -13.60
C LEU A 90 -11.65 -19.62 -13.80
N ILE A 91 -11.09 -19.23 -14.96
CA ILE A 91 -9.64 -19.26 -15.21
C ILE A 91 -8.93 -18.30 -14.25
N GLU A 92 -9.40 -17.06 -14.11
CA GLU A 92 -8.85 -16.08 -13.16
C GLU A 92 -8.95 -16.56 -11.72
N GLN A 93 -10.10 -17.09 -11.29
CA GLN A 93 -10.26 -17.64 -9.94
C GLN A 93 -9.25 -18.77 -9.67
N LYS A 94 -9.04 -19.69 -10.62
CA LYS A 94 -8.08 -20.79 -10.48
C LYS A 94 -6.63 -20.31 -10.48
N GLN A 95 -6.33 -19.23 -11.21
CA GLN A 95 -5.02 -18.58 -11.16
C GLN A 95 -4.78 -17.90 -9.80
N ILE A 96 -5.79 -17.24 -9.21
CA ILE A 96 -5.73 -16.60 -7.89
C ILE A 96 -5.63 -17.62 -6.75
N GLU A 97 -6.40 -18.71 -6.79
CA GLU A 97 -6.33 -19.77 -5.77
C GLU A 97 -4.91 -20.35 -5.64
N LYS A 98 -4.19 -20.47 -6.76
CA LYS A 98 -2.79 -20.91 -6.83
C LYS A 98 -1.77 -19.86 -6.39
N GLN A 99 -2.18 -18.60 -6.19
CA GLN A 99 -1.34 -17.51 -5.66
C GLN A 99 -1.33 -17.47 -4.11
N SER A 100 -2.07 -18.34 -3.42
CA SER A 100 -1.96 -18.48 -1.96
C SER A 100 -0.55 -18.96 -1.58
N PRO A 101 0.09 -18.37 -0.55
CA PRO A 101 1.54 -18.40 -0.42
C PRO A 101 2.02 -19.76 0.08
N SER A 102 2.52 -20.58 -0.83
CA SER A 102 3.38 -21.71 -0.51
C SER A 102 4.44 -21.84 -1.58
N ILE A 103 5.54 -21.13 -1.33
CA ILE A 103 6.93 -21.52 -1.64
C ILE A 103 7.32 -21.65 -3.13
N GLN A 104 8.12 -20.66 -3.55
CA GLN A 104 9.28 -20.72 -4.44
C GLN A 104 9.15 -21.37 -5.83
N GLY A 105 9.16 -20.50 -6.84
CA GLY A 105 10.10 -20.61 -7.97
C GLY A 105 9.77 -21.60 -9.09
N ILE A 106 8.78 -21.29 -9.94
CA ILE A 106 8.67 -21.78 -11.34
C ILE A 106 8.06 -20.65 -12.20
N PRO A 107 8.46 -20.48 -13.49
CA PRO A 107 8.20 -19.29 -14.29
C PRO A 107 6.72 -18.99 -14.47
N PHE A 108 6.40 -17.75 -14.18
CA PHE A 108 5.10 -17.13 -14.28
C PHE A 108 4.56 -17.23 -15.72
N CYS A 109 3.30 -17.60 -15.89
CA CYS A 109 2.61 -17.51 -17.17
C CYS A 109 1.42 -16.56 -17.01
N GLN A 110 1.55 -15.32 -17.50
CA GLN A 110 0.51 -14.27 -17.46
C GLN A 110 -0.34 -14.31 -18.71
N SER A 111 -1.62 -13.98 -18.55
CA SER A 111 -2.52 -13.73 -19.68
C SER A 111 -1.97 -12.57 -20.52
N LYS A 112 -1.87 -12.78 -21.84
CA LYS A 112 -1.48 -11.76 -22.83
C LYS A 112 -2.33 -10.48 -22.75
N LYS A 113 -3.48 -10.53 -22.10
CA LYS A 113 -4.40 -9.39 -21.86
C LYS A 113 -3.81 -8.27 -21.02
N LEU A 114 -2.84 -8.56 -20.15
CA LEU A 114 -2.23 -7.57 -19.25
C LEU A 114 -0.88 -7.04 -19.76
N ILE A 115 -0.45 -7.49 -20.94
CA ILE A 115 0.74 -7.00 -21.62
C ILE A 115 0.34 -5.80 -22.48
N ASN A 116 1.00 -4.67 -22.26
CA ASN A 116 0.81 -3.45 -23.04
C ASN A 116 1.49 -3.53 -24.40
N SER A 117 2.71 -4.07 -24.43
CA SER A 117 3.45 -4.28 -25.67
C SER A 117 4.50 -5.37 -25.53
N GLU A 118 4.85 -5.98 -26.65
CA GLU A 118 5.94 -6.92 -26.76
C GLU A 118 7.05 -6.36 -27.67
N CYS A 119 8.28 -6.66 -27.27
CA CYS A 119 9.52 -6.40 -27.99
C CYS A 119 10.33 -7.69 -28.02
N ASP A 120 11.35 -7.77 -28.88
CA ASP A 120 12.11 -9.01 -29.11
C ASP A 120 12.75 -9.55 -27.82
N ASP A 121 13.31 -8.66 -26.99
CA ASP A 121 14.05 -9.04 -25.79
C ASP A 121 13.21 -8.99 -24.50
N ARG A 122 12.05 -8.32 -24.51
CA ARG A 122 11.18 -8.16 -23.33
C ARG A 122 9.77 -7.72 -23.69
N TYR A 123 8.84 -7.87 -22.75
CA TYR A 123 7.53 -7.23 -22.81
C TYR A 123 7.41 -6.11 -21.76
N PHE A 124 6.40 -5.27 -21.95
CA PHE A 124 6.03 -4.21 -21.03
C PHE A 124 4.61 -4.44 -20.52
N SER A 125 4.47 -4.56 -19.20
CA SER A 125 3.18 -4.68 -18.51
C SER A 125 3.10 -3.66 -17.39
N PHE A 126 2.15 -2.72 -17.50
CA PHE A 126 1.92 -1.72 -16.46
C PHE A 126 1.45 -2.39 -15.17
N TYR A 127 0.67 -3.46 -15.28
CA TYR A 127 0.22 -4.23 -14.14
C TYR A 127 1.39 -4.77 -13.31
N GLU A 128 2.38 -5.41 -13.94
CA GLU A 128 3.58 -5.88 -13.24
C GLU A 128 4.40 -4.74 -12.65
N THR A 129 4.56 -3.66 -13.43
CA THR A 129 5.32 -2.49 -13.01
C THR A 129 4.70 -1.87 -11.76
N LYS A 130 3.37 -1.76 -11.72
CA LYS A 130 2.63 -1.26 -10.56
C LYS A 130 2.87 -2.12 -9.31
N ILE A 131 2.80 -3.44 -9.43
CA ILE A 131 3.07 -4.36 -8.31
C ILE A 131 4.52 -4.20 -7.81
N LYS A 132 5.49 -4.05 -8.72
CA LYS A 132 6.89 -3.80 -8.34
C LYS A 132 7.03 -2.48 -7.59
N VAL A 133 6.40 -1.41 -8.07
CA VAL A 133 6.41 -0.08 -7.43
C VAL A 133 5.75 -0.09 -6.05
N GLU A 134 4.71 -0.89 -5.85
CA GLU A 134 4.06 -1.06 -4.55
C GLU A 134 4.98 -1.72 -3.52
N ARG A 135 5.91 -2.58 -3.95
CA ARG A 135 6.89 -3.26 -3.08
C ARG A 135 8.11 -2.40 -2.73
N ILE A 136 8.41 -1.36 -3.52
CA ILE A 136 9.49 -0.44 -3.22
C ILE A 136 9.07 0.43 -2.02
N GLU A 137 9.96 0.65 -1.05
CA GLU A 137 9.65 1.50 0.11
C GLU A 137 9.98 2.96 -0.17
N ASN A 138 11.16 3.22 -0.76
CA ASN A 138 11.67 4.56 -0.98
C ASN A 138 10.92 5.26 -2.13
N PHE A 139 10.36 6.44 -1.85
CA PHE A 139 9.66 7.23 -2.85
C PHE A 139 10.53 7.59 -4.07
N THR A 140 11.76 8.02 -3.83
CA THR A 140 12.66 8.44 -4.90
C THR A 140 12.98 7.26 -5.82
N GLU A 141 13.18 6.08 -5.26
CA GLU A 141 13.39 4.85 -6.04
C GLU A 141 12.16 4.48 -6.89
N LYS A 142 10.93 4.68 -6.38
CA LYS A 142 9.70 4.50 -7.18
C LYS A 142 9.69 5.38 -8.42
N ILE A 143 10.04 6.66 -8.26
CA ILE A 143 10.06 7.62 -9.36
C ILE A 143 11.16 7.28 -10.37
N ILE A 144 12.36 6.93 -9.89
CA ILE A 144 13.48 6.51 -10.75
C ILE A 144 13.06 5.27 -11.56
N HIS A 145 12.54 4.23 -10.91
CA HIS A 145 12.12 3.01 -11.58
C HIS A 145 11.07 3.26 -12.67
N LEU A 146 10.03 4.05 -12.37
CA LEU A 146 9.00 4.38 -13.36
C LEU A 146 9.55 5.22 -14.52
N THR A 147 10.48 6.15 -14.23
CA THR A 147 11.12 6.98 -15.25
C THR A 147 11.99 6.14 -16.19
N ASP A 148 12.76 5.22 -15.62
CA ASP A 148 13.61 4.29 -16.37
C ASP A 148 12.76 3.35 -17.24
N GLU A 149 11.66 2.81 -16.70
CA GLU A 149 10.76 1.94 -17.48
C GLU A 149 10.07 2.70 -18.63
N ILE A 150 9.67 3.96 -18.44
CA ILE A 150 9.17 4.82 -19.52
C ILE A 150 10.24 5.01 -20.59
N PHE A 151 11.48 5.29 -20.18
CA PHE A 151 12.60 5.50 -21.09
C PHE A 151 12.91 4.25 -21.91
N LEU A 152 12.96 3.07 -21.27
CA LEU A 152 13.15 1.78 -21.91
C LEU A 152 12.00 1.48 -22.88
N TYR A 153 10.75 1.71 -22.47
CA TYR A 153 9.59 1.52 -23.33
C TYR A 153 9.63 2.40 -24.57
N LYS A 154 10.05 3.66 -24.45
CA LYS A 154 10.11 4.60 -25.59
C LYS A 154 11.21 4.25 -26.59
N GLN A 155 12.33 3.70 -26.12
CA GLN A 155 13.43 3.27 -26.99
C GLN A 155 13.20 1.90 -27.64
N ALA A 156 12.40 1.04 -27.02
CA ALA A 156 12.20 -0.32 -27.50
C ALA A 156 11.46 -0.34 -28.84
N GLU A 157 11.93 -1.19 -29.75
CA GLU A 157 11.25 -1.51 -31.00
C GLU A 157 10.12 -2.51 -30.71
N LYS A 158 8.88 -2.05 -30.88
CA LYS A 158 7.66 -2.77 -30.48
C LYS A 158 7.00 -3.37 -31.73
N TYR A 159 6.94 -4.70 -31.80
CA TYR A 159 6.24 -5.38 -32.89
C TYR A 159 4.75 -5.67 -32.56
N SER A 160 4.38 -5.64 -31.27
CA SER A 160 3.02 -5.86 -30.81
C SER A 160 2.63 -4.83 -29.75
N ILE A 161 1.49 -4.16 -29.94
CA ILE A 161 0.92 -3.18 -29.01
C ILE A 161 -0.54 -3.54 -28.77
N ASN A 162 -0.91 -3.65 -27.49
CA ASN A 162 -2.26 -3.94 -27.08
C ASN A 162 -3.13 -2.68 -27.12
N ILE A 163 -4.01 -2.60 -28.11
CA ILE A 163 -4.91 -1.47 -28.35
C ILE A 163 -6.02 -1.30 -27.30
N PHE A 164 -6.32 -2.35 -26.53
CA PHE A 164 -7.39 -2.30 -25.52
C PHE A 164 -6.90 -1.75 -24.18
N LEU A 165 -5.58 -1.68 -23.99
CA LEU A 165 -4.96 -1.07 -22.84
C LEU A 165 -4.53 0.36 -23.16
N LYS A 166 -4.50 1.21 -22.13
CA LYS A 166 -3.85 2.52 -22.26
C LYS A 166 -2.36 2.33 -22.57
N PRO A 167 -1.73 3.28 -23.29
CA PRO A 167 -0.29 3.24 -23.53
C PRO A 167 0.51 3.07 -22.22
N TYR A 168 1.52 2.21 -22.26
CA TYR A 168 2.29 1.84 -21.06
C TYR A 168 2.97 3.05 -20.41
N ASP A 169 3.58 3.91 -21.24
CA ASP A 169 4.26 5.12 -20.81
C ASP A 169 3.30 6.14 -20.20
N GLU A 170 2.12 6.35 -20.79
CA GLU A 170 1.08 7.21 -20.22
C GLU A 170 0.63 6.71 -18.84
N GLN A 171 0.47 5.39 -18.67
CA GLN A 171 0.07 4.82 -17.37
C GLN A 171 1.17 5.00 -16.31
N CYS A 172 2.44 4.81 -16.68
CA CYS A 172 3.57 5.07 -15.79
C CYS A 172 3.65 6.55 -15.42
N GLN A 173 3.45 7.46 -16.38
CA GLN A 173 3.43 8.90 -16.15
C GLN A 173 2.32 9.32 -15.19
N GLN A 174 1.10 8.79 -15.38
CA GLN A 174 -0.03 9.04 -14.47
C GLN A 174 0.27 8.55 -13.05
N LEU A 175 0.97 7.42 -12.91
CA LEU A 175 1.39 6.93 -11.60
C LEU A 175 2.46 7.83 -10.95
N ILE A 176 3.42 8.35 -11.72
CA ILE A 176 4.39 9.34 -11.24
C ILE A 176 3.67 10.59 -10.71
N GLU A 177 2.74 11.14 -11.49
CA GLU A 177 1.96 12.34 -11.11
C GLU A 177 1.15 12.11 -9.83
N HIS A 178 0.51 10.94 -9.72
CA HIS A 178 -0.23 10.55 -8.53
C HIS A 178 0.68 10.47 -7.29
N LEU A 179 1.83 9.80 -7.40
CA LEU A 179 2.81 9.69 -6.33
C LEU A 179 3.32 11.07 -5.89
N GLN A 180 3.69 11.92 -6.84
CA GLN A 180 4.15 13.29 -6.56
C GLN A 180 3.06 14.14 -5.88
N THR A 181 1.80 13.98 -6.30
CA THR A 181 0.66 14.66 -5.69
C THR A 181 0.48 14.23 -4.24
N ILE A 182 0.51 12.93 -3.96
CA ILE A 182 0.41 12.40 -2.59
C ILE A 182 1.55 12.94 -1.73
N ARG A 183 2.80 12.92 -2.23
CA ARG A 183 3.95 13.44 -1.49
C ARG A 183 3.81 14.93 -1.17
N LYS A 184 3.30 15.72 -2.12
CA LYS A 184 3.03 17.14 -1.90
C LYS A 184 1.98 17.34 -0.81
N LEU A 185 0.86 16.60 -0.88
CA LEU A 185 -0.19 16.66 0.14
C LEU A 185 0.31 16.24 1.52
N GLN A 186 1.16 15.21 1.61
CA GLN A 186 1.79 14.80 2.85
C GLN A 186 2.69 15.90 3.42
N ASN A 187 3.55 16.50 2.59
CA ASN A 187 4.41 17.61 3.01
C ASN A 187 3.59 18.84 3.44
N ASP A 188 2.49 19.14 2.75
CA ASP A 188 1.63 20.28 3.08
C ASP A 188 0.88 20.02 4.40
N PHE A 189 0.41 18.80 4.64
CA PHE A 189 -0.16 18.38 5.92
C PHE A 189 0.87 18.41 7.06
N GLU A 190 2.10 17.94 6.83
CA GLU A 190 3.20 18.06 7.79
C GLU A 190 3.53 19.53 8.08
N LYS A 191 3.52 20.41 7.08
CA LYS A 191 3.69 21.85 7.28
C LYS A 191 2.52 22.47 8.04
N GLU A 192 1.28 22.07 7.80
CA GLU A 192 0.12 22.54 8.58
C GLU A 192 0.18 22.06 10.04
N GLN A 193 0.65 20.84 10.28
CA GLN A 193 0.92 20.35 11.64
C GLN A 193 2.10 21.08 12.30
N ASN A 194 3.19 21.31 11.56
CA ASN A 194 4.39 21.99 12.07
C ASN A 194 4.19 23.51 12.23
N ASN A 195 3.34 24.15 11.43
CA ASN A 195 2.96 25.56 11.62
C ASN A 195 2.15 25.77 12.91
N ASN A 196 1.64 24.70 13.52
CA ASN A 196 1.05 24.71 14.87
C ASN A 196 2.09 24.41 15.99
N ILE A 197 3.36 24.19 15.67
CA ILE A 197 4.46 23.96 16.62
C ILE A 197 5.61 24.92 16.28
N PRO A 198 5.74 26.08 16.95
CA PRO A 198 6.75 27.06 16.59
C PRO A 198 8.15 26.51 16.87
N ASN A 199 9.02 26.45 15.84
CA ASN A 199 10.48 26.42 15.90
C ASN A 199 11.10 25.89 17.21
N GLN A 200 10.81 24.64 17.60
CA GLN A 200 11.58 24.01 18.66
C GLN A 200 12.86 23.47 18.02
N LEU A 201 13.99 24.11 18.34
CA LEU A 201 15.29 23.46 18.24
C LEU A 201 15.15 22.06 18.87
N PRO A 202 15.67 20.98 18.28
CA PRO A 202 15.58 19.67 18.90
C PRO A 202 16.36 19.71 20.22
N PHE A 203 15.65 19.71 21.35
CA PHE A 203 16.25 19.66 22.67
C PHE A 203 15.66 18.50 23.48
N LYS A 204 16.52 17.85 24.26
CA LYS A 204 16.10 16.88 25.27
C LYS A 204 15.63 17.64 26.51
N LYS A 205 14.47 17.27 27.07
CA LYS A 205 14.00 17.84 28.34
C LYS A 205 15.06 17.71 29.42
N MET A 206 15.28 18.79 30.17
CA MET A 206 16.26 18.84 31.24
C MET A 206 15.66 18.32 32.55
N ARG A 207 16.41 17.52 33.30
CA ARG A 207 15.98 17.04 34.61
C ARG A 207 16.21 18.14 35.66
N ILE A 208 15.17 18.51 36.39
CA ILE A 208 15.32 19.39 37.57
C ILE A 208 15.75 18.56 38.79
N ASN A 209 16.64 19.09 39.61
CA ASN A 209 17.12 18.39 40.82
C ASN A 209 16.48 18.91 42.11
N CYS A 210 15.69 19.99 42.05
CA CYS A 210 14.95 20.54 43.18
C CYS A 210 13.49 20.06 43.18
N ASN A 211 12.74 20.40 44.23
CA ASN A 211 11.30 20.09 44.24
C ASN A 211 10.57 20.94 43.21
N LEU A 212 9.57 20.34 42.53
CA LEU A 212 8.81 21.01 41.48
C LEU A 212 8.18 22.34 41.95
N ASN A 213 7.67 22.39 43.19
CA ASN A 213 7.10 23.63 43.74
C ASN A 213 8.14 24.74 43.94
N GLN A 214 9.39 24.41 44.29
CA GLN A 214 10.49 25.37 44.38
C GLN A 214 10.88 25.87 43.00
N PHE A 215 10.94 24.98 42.01
CA PHE A 215 11.27 25.32 40.64
C PHE A 215 10.22 26.22 39.98
N VAL A 216 8.93 25.88 40.11
CA VAL A 216 7.85 26.67 39.52
C VAL A 216 7.72 28.03 40.21
N ASP A 217 8.01 28.12 41.52
CA ASP A 217 8.01 29.40 42.26
C ASP A 217 9.05 30.39 41.72
N ILE A 218 10.14 29.91 41.07
CA ILE A 218 11.11 30.81 40.40
C ILE A 218 10.44 31.59 39.26
N TYR A 219 9.70 30.90 38.41
CA TYR A 219 8.95 31.53 37.32
C TYR A 219 7.82 32.44 37.85
N TYR A 220 7.23 32.07 38.98
CA TYR A 220 6.26 32.93 39.66
C TYR A 220 6.90 34.24 40.12
N GLN A 221 8.07 34.16 40.78
CA GLN A 221 8.82 35.34 41.21
C GLN A 221 9.18 36.23 40.01
N PHE A 222 9.73 35.68 38.93
CA PHE A 222 10.07 36.45 37.73
C PHE A 222 8.89 37.09 37.00
N SER A 223 7.71 36.49 37.06
CA SER A 223 6.53 37.01 36.35
C SER A 223 5.65 37.94 37.20
N ARG A 224 5.77 37.91 38.53
CA ARG A 224 4.83 38.61 39.43
C ARG A 224 5.45 39.37 40.60
N GLU A 225 6.64 38.99 41.06
CA GLU A 225 7.24 39.57 42.27
C GLU A 225 8.50 40.40 41.97
N LEU A 226 9.24 40.05 40.91
CA LEU A 226 10.48 40.73 40.52
C LEU A 226 10.26 41.59 39.28
N PHE A 227 10.75 42.83 39.34
CA PHE A 227 10.52 43.85 38.32
C PHE A 227 11.82 44.55 37.91
N VAL A 228 11.95 44.86 36.63
CA VAL A 228 13.01 45.70 36.05
C VAL A 228 12.33 46.87 35.35
N GLU A 229 12.68 48.10 35.75
CA GLU A 229 12.08 49.33 35.22
C GLU A 229 10.53 49.34 35.27
N GLY A 230 9.96 48.74 36.32
CA GLY A 230 8.51 48.67 36.55
C GLY A 230 7.76 47.61 35.73
N ARG A 231 8.45 46.77 34.96
CA ARG A 231 7.88 45.60 34.25
C ARG A 231 8.40 44.30 34.87
N SER A 232 7.60 43.24 34.85
CA SER A 232 8.06 41.93 35.35
C SER A 232 9.27 41.45 34.53
N ILE A 233 10.18 40.71 35.17
CA ILE A 233 11.37 40.18 34.48
C ILE A 233 10.98 39.27 33.31
N ILE A 234 9.92 38.49 33.49
CA ILE A 234 9.30 37.71 32.42
C ILE A 234 7.87 38.22 32.21
N ASP A 235 7.57 38.61 30.98
CA ASP A 235 6.22 38.96 30.54
C ASP A 235 5.62 37.79 29.74
N GLY A 236 4.46 37.30 30.17
CA GLY A 236 3.83 36.11 29.61
C GLY A 236 2.61 35.66 30.41
N SER A 237 1.69 34.97 29.74
CA SER A 237 0.51 34.41 30.42
C SER A 237 0.90 33.19 31.27
N VAL A 238 0.03 32.82 32.21
CA VAL A 238 0.22 31.59 33.01
C VAL A 238 0.31 30.35 32.10
N ASN A 239 -0.46 30.32 31.00
CA ASN A 239 -0.42 29.20 30.07
C ASN A 239 0.92 29.13 29.30
N ASP A 240 1.52 30.28 28.98
CA ASP A 240 2.83 30.33 28.31
C ASP A 240 3.92 29.77 29.23
N LEU A 241 3.90 30.16 30.51
CA LEU A 241 4.82 29.64 31.51
C LEU A 241 4.63 28.12 31.72
N VAL A 242 3.37 27.64 31.75
CA VAL A 242 3.08 26.20 31.83
C VAL A 242 3.67 25.47 30.62
N ALA A 243 3.45 25.99 29.41
CA ALA A 243 3.96 25.39 28.18
C ALA A 243 5.50 25.32 28.20
N ILE A 244 6.18 26.40 28.58
CA ILE A 244 7.64 26.44 28.67
C ILE A 244 8.16 25.40 29.67
N ILE A 245 7.59 25.35 30.88
CA ILE A 245 8.05 24.46 31.94
C ILE A 245 7.85 22.99 31.55
N VAL A 246 6.66 22.61 31.06
CA VAL A 246 6.33 21.23 30.72
C VAL A 246 7.10 20.74 29.50
N ASN A 247 7.30 21.61 28.50
CA ASN A 247 8.02 21.22 27.29
C ASN A 247 9.53 21.17 27.50
N SER A 248 10.08 21.92 28.46
CA SER A 248 11.53 22.03 28.65
C SER A 248 12.11 21.12 29.73
N TYR A 249 11.30 20.64 30.67
CA TYR A 249 11.81 19.96 31.87
C TYR A 249 11.08 18.66 32.21
N VAL A 250 11.80 17.74 32.86
CA VAL A 250 11.27 16.57 33.57
C VAL A 250 11.56 16.71 35.07
N ASP A 251 10.79 16.04 35.91
CA ASP A 251 10.92 16.12 37.36
C ASP A 251 12.22 15.50 37.90
N LYS A 252 12.41 15.54 39.22
CA LYS A 252 13.59 14.98 39.90
C LYS A 252 13.76 13.47 39.73
N GLU A 253 12.76 12.72 39.28
CA GLU A 253 12.81 11.28 38.98
C GLU A 253 12.95 11.01 37.48
N GLY A 254 12.91 12.06 36.64
CA GLY A 254 12.92 11.95 35.18
C GLY A 254 11.54 11.73 34.57
N LYS A 255 10.46 11.94 35.33
CA LYS A 255 9.08 11.83 34.86
C LYS A 255 8.57 13.12 34.27
N GLU A 256 7.59 12.98 33.38
CA GLU A 256 6.88 14.10 32.77
C GLU A 256 6.14 14.94 33.81
N ILE A 257 6.22 16.26 33.66
CA ILE A 257 5.59 17.22 34.57
C ILE A 257 4.15 17.46 34.11
N SER A 258 3.17 17.33 35.03
CA SER A 258 1.76 17.61 34.72
C SER A 258 1.51 19.12 34.52
N PRO A 259 0.89 19.53 33.39
CA PRO A 259 0.49 20.91 33.14
C PRO A 259 -0.43 21.48 34.21
N GLU A 260 -1.39 20.69 34.70
CA GLU A 260 -2.35 21.09 35.73
C GLU A 260 -1.66 21.38 37.06
N THR A 261 -0.62 20.60 37.36
CA THR A 261 0.19 20.79 38.58
C THR A 261 0.94 22.12 38.52
N VAL A 262 1.61 22.41 37.39
CA VAL A 262 2.33 23.68 37.19
C VAL A 262 1.36 24.86 37.23
N LYS A 263 0.22 24.74 36.55
CA LYS A 263 -0.83 25.78 36.55
C LYS A 263 -1.34 26.09 37.95
N THR A 264 -1.55 25.06 38.77
CA THR A 264 -1.98 25.21 40.17
C THR A 264 -0.92 25.94 40.99
N LEU A 265 0.37 25.61 40.80
CA LEU A 265 1.50 26.24 41.48
C LEU A 265 1.69 27.71 41.09
N LEU A 266 1.40 28.08 39.83
CA LEU A 266 1.45 29.46 39.34
C LEU A 266 0.19 30.29 39.70
N THR A 267 -0.86 29.67 40.23
CA THR A 267 -2.12 30.37 40.53
C THR A 267 -1.97 31.26 41.76
N PRO A 268 -2.20 32.59 41.68
CA PRO A 268 -1.95 33.51 42.79
C PRO A 268 -2.70 33.16 44.09
N SER A 269 -3.94 32.68 43.98
CA SER A 269 -4.78 32.33 45.13
C SER A 269 -4.37 31.05 45.87
N ARG A 270 -3.48 30.23 45.30
CA ARG A 270 -2.99 28.98 45.89
C ARG A 270 -1.69 29.18 46.67
N THR A 271 -1.68 30.12 47.61
CA THR A 271 -0.51 30.42 48.45
C THR A 271 -0.07 29.22 49.29
N ASP A 272 -1.00 28.31 49.62
CA ASP A 272 -0.75 27.06 50.34
C ASP A 272 0.17 26.08 49.58
N LYS A 273 0.22 26.18 48.25
CA LYS A 273 1.06 25.33 47.39
C LYS A 273 2.47 25.88 47.19
N ARG A 274 2.74 27.11 47.63
CA ARG A 274 4.06 27.74 47.51
C ARG A 274 5.07 27.13 48.50
N PRO A 275 6.37 27.19 48.20
CA PRO A 275 7.39 26.80 49.17
C PRO A 275 7.28 27.62 50.45
N LYS A 276 7.44 26.96 51.61
CA LYS A 276 7.57 27.68 52.89
C LYS A 276 8.78 28.60 52.83
N PRO A 277 8.81 29.75 53.56
CA PRO A 277 9.88 30.74 53.47
C PRO A 277 11.31 30.15 53.58
N HIS A 278 11.53 29.22 54.52
CA HIS A 278 12.84 28.58 54.72
C HIS A 278 13.24 27.55 53.64
N LYS A 279 12.32 27.20 52.72
CA LYS A 279 12.56 26.33 51.56
C LYS A 279 12.43 27.08 50.24
N ARG A 280 12.05 28.35 50.27
CA ARG A 280 11.90 29.17 49.07
C ARG A 280 13.28 29.50 48.51
N ILE A 281 13.44 29.42 47.20
CA ILE A 281 14.65 29.90 46.52
C ILE A 281 14.48 31.41 46.41
N ASP A 282 15.34 32.16 47.10
CA ASP A 282 15.29 33.62 47.13
C ASP A 282 16.16 34.18 46.00
N ILE A 283 15.53 34.53 44.89
CA ILE A 283 16.23 34.99 43.68
C ILE A 283 16.79 36.39 43.88
N ASP A 284 16.13 37.23 44.67
CA ASP A 284 16.54 38.61 44.91
C ASP A 284 17.91 38.68 45.61
N LYS A 285 18.26 37.65 46.39
CA LYS A 285 19.60 37.49 46.97
C LYS A 285 20.68 37.02 45.98
N MET A 286 20.29 36.63 44.77
CA MET A 286 21.19 36.10 43.74
C MET A 286 21.44 37.09 42.59
N LEU A 287 20.69 38.20 42.54
CA LEU A 287 20.81 39.29 41.57
C LEU A 287 21.65 40.44 42.14
#